data_AF-V2PX08-F1
#
_entry.id   AF-V2PX08-F1
#
_cell.length_a   1.000
_cell.length_b   1.000
_cell.length_c   1.000
_cell.angle_alpha   90.00
_cell.angle_beta   90.00
_cell.angle_gamma   90.00
#
_symmetry.space_group_name_H-M   'P 1'
#
loop_
_entity.id
_entity.type
_entity.pdbx_description
1 polymer ?
#
loop_
_entity_poly.entity_id
_entity_poly.type
_entity_poly.pdbx_seq_one_letter_code
_entity_poly.pdbx_strand_id
1 'polypeptide(L)'
;MAFLDIERIINQKNVDSRFKLVHLAALRARELNNPDETTVLADLKSSEKVTSKALTDIVRNKVKFVEIEDISEETEKEKSTENN
;
A
#
# COMPACT_ATOMS: atom_id res chain seq x y z
N MET A 1 0.48 -3.42 -22.01
CA MET A 1 0.66 -4.76 -21.39
C MET A 1 1.26 -4.53 -20.02
N ALA A 2 0.61 -4.96 -18.94
CA ALA A 2 1.03 -4.63 -17.56
C ALA A 2 2.48 -5.05 -17.23
N PHE A 3 2.98 -6.12 -17.86
CA PHE A 3 4.35 -6.60 -17.68
C PHE A 3 5.43 -5.63 -18.21
N LEU A 4 5.15 -4.90 -19.29
CA LEU A 4 6.12 -3.99 -19.93
C LEU A 4 6.34 -2.70 -19.14
N ASP A 5 5.38 -2.33 -18.29
CA ASP A 5 5.46 -1.11 -17.46
C ASP A 5 6.12 -1.38 -16.09
N ILE A 6 6.15 -2.63 -15.61
CA ILE A 6 6.72 -2.98 -14.29
C ILE A 6 8.21 -2.69 -14.20
N GLU A 7 8.99 -3.03 -15.23
CA GLU A 7 10.43 -2.76 -15.22
C GLU A 7 10.76 -1.25 -15.28
N ARG A 8 9.88 -0.43 -15.85
CA ARG A 8 10.00 1.03 -15.82
C ARG A 8 9.77 1.63 -14.44
N ILE A 9 9.00 0.98 -13.57
CA ILE A 9 8.58 1.50 -12.26
C ILE A 9 9.61 1.19 -11.18
N ILE A 10 10.34 0.08 -11.29
CA ILE A 10 11.40 -0.28 -10.32
C ILE A 10 12.49 0.80 -10.24
N ASN A 11 12.61 1.63 -11.28
CA ASN A 11 13.54 2.76 -11.31
C ASN A 11 12.98 4.05 -10.67
N GLN A 12 11.73 4.05 -10.19
CA GLN A 12 11.15 5.18 -9.46
C GLN A 12 11.60 5.12 -7.99
N LYS A 13 12.10 6.24 -7.45
CA LYS A 13 12.72 6.36 -6.11
C LYS A 13 11.93 5.77 -4.94
N ASN A 14 10.61 5.60 -5.07
CA ASN A 14 9.73 5.15 -4.00
C ASN A 14 9.36 3.66 -4.08
N VAL A 15 9.73 3.00 -5.19
CA VAL A 15 9.48 1.58 -5.46
C VAL A 15 10.78 0.98 -6.00
N ASP A 16 11.80 0.97 -5.16
CA ASP A 16 13.14 0.42 -5.44
C ASP A 16 13.17 -1.12 -5.53
N SER A 17 12.09 -1.78 -5.11
CA SER A 17 12.00 -3.22 -4.99
C SER A 17 10.73 -3.78 -5.62
N ARG A 18 10.88 -4.88 -6.38
CA ARG A 18 9.77 -5.69 -6.92
C ARG A 18 8.86 -6.20 -5.80
N PHE A 19 9.43 -6.52 -4.64
CA PHE A 19 8.67 -6.96 -3.47
C PHE A 19 7.86 -5.82 -2.87
N LYS A 20 8.46 -4.62 -2.75
CA LYS A 20 7.77 -3.41 -2.29
C LYS A 20 6.61 -3.07 -3.24
N LEU A 21 6.82 -3.14 -4.56
CA LEU A 21 5.77 -2.94 -5.56
C LEU A 21 4.58 -3.87 -5.33
N VAL A 22 4.83 -5.18 -5.16
CA VAL A 22 3.78 -6.18 -4.93
C VAL A 22 3.06 -5.92 -3.61
N HIS A 23 3.79 -5.57 -2.56
CA HIS A 23 3.21 -5.25 -1.25
C HIS A 23 2.27 -4.04 -1.32
N LEU A 24 2.74 -2.93 -1.94
CA LEU A 24 1.92 -1.73 -2.14
C LEU A 24 0.69 -2.01 -2.99
N ALA A 25 0.83 -2.82 -4.05
CA ALA A 25 -0.29 -3.23 -4.89
C ALA A 25 -1.33 -4.06 -4.12
N ALA A 26 -0.90 -4.92 -3.19
CA ALA A 26 -1.80 -5.69 -2.34
C ALA A 26 -2.56 -4.79 -1.36
N LEU A 27 -1.89 -3.84 -0.71
CA LEU A 27 -2.52 -2.86 0.18
C LEU A 27 -3.58 -2.04 -0.56
N ARG A 28 -3.21 -1.52 -1.74
CA ARG A 28 -4.12 -0.75 -2.58
C ARG A 28 -5.30 -1.59 -3.09
N ALA A 29 -5.07 -2.84 -3.45
CA ALA A 29 -6.16 -3.74 -3.86
C ALA A 29 -7.13 -4.01 -2.70
N ARG A 30 -6.62 -4.12 -1.47
CA ARG A 30 -7.47 -4.28 -0.27
C ARG A 30 -8.32 -3.04 -0.01
N GLU A 31 -7.76 -1.85 -0.17
CA GLU A 31 -8.46 -0.57 -0.06
C GLU A 31 -9.56 -0.45 -1.12
N LEU A 32 -9.26 -0.79 -2.39
CA LEU A 32 -10.25 -0.79 -3.46
C LEU A 32 -11.38 -1.82 -3.26
N ASN A 33 -11.12 -2.93 -2.58
CA ASN A 33 -12.14 -3.92 -2.23
C ASN A 33 -13.02 -3.48 -1.06
N ASN A 34 -12.49 -2.66 -0.15
CA ASN A 34 -13.21 -2.15 1.01
C ASN A 34 -13.00 -0.63 1.11
N PRO A 35 -13.60 0.14 0.17
CA PRO A 35 -13.38 1.57 0.11
C PRO A 35 -14.01 2.28 1.31
N ASP A 36 -13.30 3.26 1.84
CA ASP A 36 -13.79 4.23 2.81
C ASP A 36 -14.04 5.60 2.14
N GLU A 37 -14.42 6.59 2.93
CA GLU A 37 -14.72 7.96 2.44
C GLU A 37 -13.50 8.68 1.84
N THR A 38 -12.28 8.22 2.16
CA THR A 38 -11.02 8.79 1.66
C THR A 38 -10.47 8.05 0.45
N THR A 39 -11.04 6.89 0.13
CA THR A 39 -10.57 6.01 -0.92
C THR A 39 -10.84 6.65 -2.29
N VAL A 40 -9.77 6.99 -3.00
CA VAL A 40 -9.86 7.53 -4.36
C VAL A 40 -10.28 6.42 -5.33
N LEU A 41 -11.58 6.27 -5.57
CA LEU A 41 -12.17 5.28 -6.48
C LEU A 41 -12.12 5.72 -7.96
N ALA A 42 -11.01 6.29 -8.42
CA ALA A 42 -10.92 6.83 -9.78
C ALA A 42 -11.06 5.71 -10.83
N ASP A 43 -12.25 5.57 -11.40
CA ASP A 43 -12.60 4.81 -12.61
C ASP A 43 -12.29 3.31 -12.56
N LEU A 44 -12.78 2.59 -11.55
CA LEU A 44 -12.80 1.13 -11.62
C LEU A 44 -13.83 0.71 -12.69
N LYS A 45 -13.37 0.47 -13.93
CA LYS A 45 -14.24 -0.07 -14.98
C LYS A 45 -14.76 -1.42 -14.50
N SER A 46 -16.04 -1.71 -14.69
CA SER A 46 -16.70 -2.90 -14.11
C SER A 46 -16.04 -4.25 -14.47
N SER A 47 -15.22 -4.29 -15.52
CA SER A 47 -14.50 -5.49 -15.96
C SER A 47 -13.03 -5.57 -15.50
N GLU A 48 -12.49 -4.53 -14.85
CA GLU A 48 -11.08 -4.49 -14.47
C GLU A 48 -10.86 -5.19 -13.13
N LYS A 49 -9.90 -6.12 -13.09
CA LYS A 49 -9.50 -6.75 -11.83
C LYS A 49 -8.86 -5.73 -10.90
N VAL A 50 -9.27 -5.75 -9.64
CA VAL A 50 -8.83 -4.80 -8.61
C VAL A 50 -7.31 -4.78 -8.46
N THR A 51 -6.64 -5.91 -8.61
CA THR A 51 -5.17 -6.02 -8.58
C THR A 51 -4.49 -5.38 -9.78
N SER A 52 -5.09 -5.47 -10.97
CA SER A 52 -4.57 -4.81 -12.19
C SER A 52 -4.75 -3.31 -12.12
N LYS A 53 -5.86 -2.87 -11.54
CA LYS A 53 -6.13 -1.45 -11.25
C LYS A 53 -5.16 -0.90 -10.21
N ALA A 54 -4.94 -1.62 -9.10
CA ALA A 54 -3.99 -1.24 -8.05
C ALA A 54 -2.57 -1.07 -8.62
N LEU A 55 -2.10 -2.02 -9.43
CA LEU A 55 -0.82 -1.88 -10.12
C LEU A 55 -0.80 -0.63 -10.99
N THR A 56 -1.83 -0.41 -11.81
CA THR A 56 -1.94 0.76 -12.69
C THR A 56 -1.92 2.09 -11.94
N ASP A 57 -2.61 2.18 -10.81
CA ASP A 57 -2.65 3.38 -9.98
C ASP A 57 -1.26 3.70 -9.38
N ILE A 58 -0.51 2.66 -8.99
CA ILE A 58 0.88 2.79 -8.52
C ILE A 58 1.80 3.21 -9.67
N VAL A 59 1.73 2.54 -10.83
CA VAL A 59 2.53 2.86 -12.04
C VAL A 59 2.39 4.32 -12.42
N ARG A 60 1.15 4.82 -12.39
CA ARG A 60 0.79 6.17 -12.83
C ARG A 60 0.98 7.22 -11.74
N ASN A 61 1.56 6.86 -10.59
CA ASN A 61 1.79 7.73 -9.44
C ASN A 61 0.51 8.45 -8.98
N LYS A 62 -0.65 7.78 -9.10
CA LYS A 62 -1.95 8.31 -8.67
C LYS A 62 -2.14 8.19 -7.15
N VAL A 63 -1.31 7.39 -6.50
CA VAL A 63 -1.33 7.14 -5.05
C VAL A 63 0.08 7.33 -4.51
N LYS A 64 0.23 8.12 -3.45
CA LYS A 64 1.49 8.28 -2.73
C LYS A 64 1.45 7.42 -1.47
N PHE A 65 2.47 6.60 -1.27
CA PHE A 65 2.66 5.86 -0.04
C PHE A 65 3.67 6.60 0.82
N VAL A 66 3.32 6.82 2.08
CA VAL A 66 4.21 7.37 3.09
C VAL A 66 4.55 6.21 4.01
N GLU A 67 5.85 5.90 4.10
CA GLU A 67 6.36 4.92 5.06
C GLU A 67 6.39 5.63 6.42
N ILE A 68 5.62 5.10 7.38
CA ILE A 68 5.63 5.59 8.75
C ILE A 68 6.69 4.75 9.46
N GLU A 69 7.75 5.39 9.95
CA GLU A 69 8.74 4.72 10.79
C GLU A 69 8.02 4.23 12.06
N ASP A 70 8.03 2.91 12.26
CA ASP A 70 7.42 2.25 13.40
C ASP A 70 8.23 2.63 14.65
N ILE A 71 7.80 3.69 15.33
CA ILE A 71 8.34 4.04 16.64
C ILE A 71 7.73 3.01 17.59
N SER A 72 8.37 1.85 17.71
CA SER A 72 7.94 0.80 18.62
C SER A 72 7.81 1.39 20.03
N GLU A 73 6.57 1.53 20.48
CA GLU A 73 6.18 2.02 21.80
C GLU A 73 6.73 1.06 22.88
N GLU A 74 7.74 1.50 23.62
CA GLU A 74 8.06 0.97 24.95
C GLU A 74 7.02 1.47 25.96
N THR A 75 5.85 0.84 26.01
CA THR A 75 4.86 0.95 27.09
C THR A 75 4.05 -0.35 27.06
N GLU A 76 3.96 -1.23 28.07
CA GLU A 76 3.81 -1.03 29.51
C GLU A 76 4.38 -2.25 30.28
N LYS A 77 5.36 -2.04 31.17
CA LYS A 77 5.67 -2.94 32.29
C LYS A 77 5.55 -2.17 33.61
N GLU A 78 4.41 -1.52 33.84
CA GLU A 78 4.08 -0.96 35.16
C GLU A 78 2.64 -1.33 35.52
N LYS A 79 2.40 -2.62 35.78
CA LYS A 79 1.17 -3.07 36.47
C LYS A 79 1.31 -4.46 37.10
N SER A 80 2.39 -4.69 37.85
CA SER A 80 2.52 -5.94 38.64
C SER A 80 3.39 -5.85 39.89
N THR A 81 3.53 -4.69 40.52
CA THR A 81 4.19 -4.56 41.84
C THR A 81 3.47 -3.57 42.74
N GLU A 82 2.19 -3.83 42.99
CA GLU A 82 1.53 -3.40 44.23
C GLU A 82 0.65 -4.57 44.71
N ASN A 83 1.24 -5.40 45.57
CA ASN A 83 0.58 -6.13 46.64
C ASN A 83 1.69 -6.79 47.47
N ASN A 84 2.17 -6.05 48.48
CA ASN A 84 2.81 -6.59 49.67
C ASN A 84 2.18 -5.90 50.88
#